data_AF-A0A4R6B3L5-F1
#
_entry.id   AF-A0A4R6B3L5-F1
#
_cell.length_a   1.000
_cell.length_b   1.000
_cell.length_c   1.000
_cell.angle_alpha   90.00
_cell.angle_beta   90.00
_cell.angle_gamma   90.00
#
_symmetry.space_group_name_H-M   'P 1'
#
loop_
_entity.id
_entity.type
_entity.pdbx_description
1 polymer ?
#
loop_
_entity_poly.entity_id
_entity_poly.type
_entity_poly.pdbx_seq_one_letter_code
_entity_poly.pdbx_strand_id
1 'polypeptide(L)' 'MSQRGDLHPYVMRPLLPYQQGAFGVIAEGANADLILVDCNPLEDIDLVAAPHENFDLMIKDGMICKTEIE' A
#
# COMPACT_ATOMS: atom_id res chain seq x y z
N MET A 1 -26.66 35.43 -25.11
CA MET A 1 -26.83 33.98 -24.90
C MET A 1 -25.64 33.27 -25.54
N SER A 2 -24.58 33.06 -24.78
CA SER A 2 -23.48 32.17 -25.17
C SER A 2 -23.60 30.98 -24.23
N GLN A 3 -24.03 29.85 -24.78
CA GLN A 3 -24.15 28.62 -24.01
C GLN A 3 -22.73 28.21 -23.66
N ARG A 4 -22.44 28.27 -22.36
CA ARG A 4 -21.23 27.71 -21.79
C ARG A 4 -21.12 26.27 -22.28
N GLY A 5 -19.91 25.85 -22.64
CA GLY A 5 -19.53 24.47 -22.34
C GLY A 5 -19.83 24.21 -20.87
N ASP A 6 -19.70 23.02 -20.33
CA ASP A 6 -18.60 22.82 -19.41
C ASP A 6 -19.07 21.61 -18.59
N LEU A 7 -18.37 20.50 -18.85
CA LEU A 7 -18.01 19.46 -17.91
C LEU A 7 -19.02 18.34 -17.60
N HIS A 8 -18.53 17.14 -17.91
CA HIS A 8 -19.06 15.80 -17.64
C HIS A 8 -19.19 15.54 -16.12
N PRO A 9 -20.27 14.90 -15.63
CA PRO A 9 -20.65 14.86 -14.21
C PRO A 9 -19.80 13.95 -13.30
N TYR A 10 -18.58 13.58 -13.69
CA TYR A 10 -17.73 12.62 -12.95
C TYR A 10 -16.52 13.26 -12.25
N VAL A 11 -16.70 14.40 -11.59
CA VAL A 11 -15.69 14.87 -10.64
C VAL A 11 -16.41 15.42 -9.41
N MET A 12 -16.45 14.63 -8.34
CA MET A 12 -16.32 15.05 -6.93
C MET A 12 -16.46 13.82 -6.01
N ARG A 13 -15.55 12.85 -6.14
CA ARG A 13 -15.14 12.09 -4.94
C ARG A 13 -14.03 12.93 -4.29
N PRO A 14 -14.07 13.18 -2.97
CA PRO A 14 -12.98 13.88 -2.29
C PRO A 14 -11.69 13.14 -2.60
N LEU A 15 -10.68 13.85 -3.11
CA LEU A 15 -9.50 13.20 -3.65
C LEU A 15 -8.74 12.37 -2.62
N LEU A 16 -8.90 12.59 -1.31
CA LEU A 16 -8.27 11.78 -0.27
C LEU A 16 -9.10 11.80 1.03
N PRO A 17 -9.81 10.71 1.42
CA PRO A 17 -9.89 10.37 2.84
C PRO A 17 -8.49 9.85 3.20
N TYR A 18 -7.58 10.74 3.57
CA TYR A 18 -6.23 10.37 3.97
C TYR A 18 -6.34 9.28 5.05
N GLN A 19 -5.97 8.05 4.70
CA GLN A 19 -5.66 7.05 5.69
C GLN A 19 -4.60 7.69 6.60
N GLN A 20 -4.93 7.83 7.88
CA GLN A 20 -4.08 8.54 8.82
C GLN A 20 -2.82 7.71 9.04
N GLY A 21 -1.71 8.13 8.43
CA GLY A 21 -0.39 7.60 8.71
C GLY A 21 0.60 7.74 7.56
N ALA A 22 1.89 7.68 7.89
CA ALA A 22 2.97 7.64 6.91
C ALA A 22 3.05 6.24 6.25
N PHE A 23 3.55 6.18 5.02
CA PHE A 23 3.85 4.93 4.30
C PHE A 23 5.37 4.71 4.22
N GLY A 24 5.78 3.45 4.12
CA GLY A 24 7.20 3.10 3.93
C GLY A 24 8.09 3.34 5.16
N VAL A 25 7.49 3.57 6.33
CA VAL A 25 8.18 3.74 7.60
C VAL A 25 7.50 2.90 8.68
N ILE A 26 8.30 2.25 9.52
CA ILE A 26 7.82 1.53 10.70
C ILE A 26 7.93 2.50 11.88
N ALA A 27 6.82 3.15 12.21
CA ALA A 27 6.74 4.12 13.29
C ALA A 27 5.31 4.18 13.86
N GLU A 28 5.17 4.70 15.08
CA GLU A 28 3.86 4.93 15.67
C GLU A 28 3.02 5.89 14.80
N GLY A 29 1.76 5.52 14.58
CA GLY A 29 0.84 6.29 13.74
C GLY A 29 1.10 6.16 12.23
N ALA A 30 2.03 5.31 11.78
CA ALA A 30 2.16 4.93 10.38
C ALA A 30 1.07 3.93 9.96
N ASN A 31 0.84 3.81 8.65
CA ASN A 31 -0.08 2.80 8.13
C ASN A 31 0.47 1.40 8.43
N ALA A 32 -0.42 0.50 8.85
CA ALA A 32 -0.08 -0.88 9.17
C ALA A 32 0.02 -1.74 7.89
N ASP A 33 0.89 -1.32 6.98
CA ASP A 33 1.25 -2.03 5.76
C ASP A 33 2.64 -2.64 5.98
N LEU A 34 2.71 -3.97 6.04
CA LEU A 34 3.92 -4.70 6.42
C LEU A 34 4.15 -5.89 5.49
N ILE A 35 5.41 -6.20 5.23
CA ILE A 35 5.85 -7.45 4.61
C ILE A 35 6.86 -8.12 5.55
N LEU A 36 6.75 -9.43 5.70
CA LEU A 36 7.82 -10.26 6.26
C LEU A 36 8.53 -10.94 5.10
N VAL A 37 9.84 -10.75 5.03
CA VAL A 37 10.69 -11.33 3.99
C VAL A 37 11.72 -12.21 4.70
N ASP A 38 11.89 -13.44 4.23
CA ASP A 38 12.99 -14.27 4.71
C ASP A 38 14.32 -13.73 4.14
N CYS A 39 15.36 -13.70 4.98
CA CYS A 39 16.65 -13.06 4.73
C CYS A 39 16.62 -11.51 4.65
N ASN A 40 17.78 -10.88 4.39
CA ASN A 40 17.99 -9.42 4.43
C ASN A 40 18.00 -8.79 3.02
N PRO A 41 16.97 -8.00 2.64
CA PRO A 41 16.92 -7.34 1.33
C PRO A 41 18.01 -6.29 1.08
N LEU A 42 18.71 -5.82 2.13
CA LEU A 42 19.85 -4.92 1.98
C LEU A 42 21.11 -5.65 1.52
N GLU A 43 21.17 -6.97 1.72
CA GLU A 43 22.26 -7.83 1.25
C GLU A 43 21.94 -8.43 -0.11
N ASP A 44 20.67 -8.76 -0.36
CA ASP A 44 20.19 -9.29 -1.64
C ASP A 44 18.84 -8.65 -2.05
N ILE A 45 18.88 -7.78 -3.05
CA ILE A 45 17.69 -7.07 -3.53
C ILE A 45 16.74 -7.96 -4.34
N ASP A 46 17.21 -9.09 -4.87
CA ASP A 46 16.41 -9.99 -5.71
C ASP A 46 15.30 -10.66 -4.89
N LEU A 47 15.43 -10.70 -3.56
CA LEU A 47 14.37 -11.13 -2.63
C LEU A 47 13.06 -10.38 -2.86
N VAL A 48 13.12 -9.08 -3.18
CA VAL A 48 11.94 -8.23 -3.42
C VAL A 48 11.33 -8.45 -4.81
N ALA A 49 12.11 -8.98 -5.76
CA ALA A 49 11.67 -9.17 -7.14
C ALA A 49 10.70 -10.37 -7.31
N ALA A 50 10.72 -11.33 -6.37
CA ALA A 50 9.84 -12.50 -6.35
C ALA A 50 8.95 -12.56 -5.09
N PRO A 51 7.99 -11.63 -4.92
CA PRO A 51 7.22 -11.48 -3.69
C PRO A 51 6.27 -12.65 -3.39
N HIS A 52 5.90 -13.45 -4.41
CA HIS A 52 5.10 -14.64 -4.19
C HIS A 52 5.87 -15.75 -3.47
N GLU A 53 7.17 -15.81 -3.69
CA GLU A 53 8.05 -16.86 -3.16
C GLU A 53 8.71 -16.42 -1.85
N ASN A 54 9.08 -15.14 -1.73
CA ASN A 54 9.96 -14.70 -0.64
C ASN A 54 9.24 -13.94 0.48
N PHE A 55 7.95 -13.62 0.34
CA PHE A 55 7.21 -12.88 1.37
C PHE A 55 6.29 -13.82 2.13
N ASP A 56 6.65 -14.16 3.36
CA ASP A 56 5.92 -15.10 4.21
C ASP A 56 4.61 -14.52 4.76
N LEU A 57 4.58 -13.20 4.96
CA LEU A 57 3.43 -12.45 5.47
C LEU A 57 3.30 -11.13 4.73
N MET A 58 2.07 -10.78 4.37
CA MET A 58 1.70 -9.44 3.92
C MET A 58 0.50 -8.94 4.70
N ILE A 59 0.65 -7.75 5.30
CA ILE A 59 -0.41 -7.02 6.00
C ILE A 59 -0.69 -5.76 5.21
N LYS A 60 -1.97 -5.47 4.99
CA LYS A 60 -2.45 -4.22 4.41
C LYS A 60 -3.57 -3.65 5.27
N ASP A 61 -3.49 -2.37 5.59
CA ASP A 61 -4.49 -1.67 6.41
C ASP A 61 -4.77 -2.41 7.75
N GLY A 62 -3.73 -3.05 8.32
CA GLY A 62 -3.82 -3.85 9.54
C GLY A 62 -4.47 -5.23 9.38
N MET A 63 -4.80 -5.64 8.16
CA MET A 63 -5.41 -6.94 7.84
C MET A 63 -4.40 -7.86 7.14
N ILE A 64 -4.38 -9.13 7.53
CA ILE A 64 -3.54 -10.14 6.86
C ILE A 64 -4.10 -10.42 5.46
N CYS A 65 -3.28 -10.19 4.43
CA CYS A 65 -3.62 -10.47 3.03
C CYS A 65 -3.01 -11.78 2.51
N LYS A 66 -1.80 -12.12 2.98
CA LYS A 66 -1.08 -13.36 2.69
C LYS A 66 -0.41 -13.84 3.97
N THR A 67 -0.48 -15.13 4.28
CA THR A 67 0.32 -15.77 5.32
C THR A 67 0.68 -17.19 4.90
N GLU A 68 1.94 -17.57 5.10
CA GLU A 68 2.45 -18.94 4.99
C GLU A 68 3.05 -19.43 6.32
N ILE A 69 2.87 -18.65 7.39
CA ILE A 69 3.33 -18.92 8.75
C ILE A 69 2.24 -19.69 9.50
N GLU A 70 2.62 -20.78 10.19
CA GLU A 70 1.76 -21.63 11.04
C GLU A 70 1.64 -21.13 12.49
#